data_AF-A0A2N0WUU7-F1
#
_entry.id   AF-A0A2N0WUU7-F1
#
_cell.length_a   1.000
_cell.length_b   1.000
_cell.length_c   1.000
_cell.angle_alpha   90.00
_cell.angle_beta   90.00
_cell.angle_gamma   90.00
#
_symmetry.space_group_name_H-M   'P 1'
#
loop_
_entity.id
_entity.type
_entity.pdbx_description
1 polymer ?
#
loop_
_entity_poly.entity_id
_entity_poly.type
_entity_poly.pdbx_seq_one_letter_code
_entity_poly.pdbx_strand_id
1 'polypeptide(L)'
;MEYLDYFVFIALAWGCFSLISLFFGENKPFCYNKLTVVFITASWAYLVACVPVFRDGLFIADNMQLFYAIVAGVLSVEVWLIIFSTLLSVGLAKTAHDPEHESYIVKWHRPLRQVIKPLWYLTALVNIGNAAYFLTL
;
A
#
# COMPACT_ATOMS: atom_id res chain seq x y z
N MET A 1 13.73 1.32 23.05
CA MET A 1 13.64 1.41 21.59
C MET A 1 12.33 2.10 21.31
N GLU A 2 12.43 3.30 20.73
CA GLU A 2 11.24 4.08 20.36
C GLU A 2 10.53 3.35 19.22
N TYR A 3 9.21 3.50 19.10
CA TYR A 3 8.43 2.89 18.01
C TYR A 3 9.03 3.24 16.63
N LEU A 4 9.65 4.42 16.55
CA LEU A 4 10.37 4.91 15.39
C LEU A 4 11.54 4.01 14.97
N ASP A 5 12.29 3.41 15.91
CA ASP A 5 13.39 2.50 15.57
C ASP A 5 12.87 1.22 14.88
N TYR A 6 11.74 0.72 15.35
CA TYR A 6 11.13 -0.50 14.81
C TYR A 6 10.38 -0.26 13.50
N PHE A 7 9.94 0.97 13.25
CA PHE A 7 9.15 1.29 12.06
C PHE A 7 9.90 1.03 10.76
N VAL A 8 11.24 1.11 10.76
CA VAL A 8 12.08 0.73 9.61
C VAL A 8 11.81 -0.70 9.16
N PHE A 9 11.68 -1.64 10.11
CA PHE A 9 11.37 -3.03 9.80
C PHE A 9 9.93 -3.20 9.33
N ILE A 10 9.00 -2.42 9.85
CA ILE A 10 7.59 -2.41 9.41
C ILE A 10 7.51 -1.92 7.96
N ALA A 11 8.19 -0.83 7.62
CA ALA A 11 8.27 -0.29 6.27
C ALA A 11 8.91 -1.27 5.28
N LEU A 12 10.00 -1.94 5.69
CA LEU A 12 10.65 -2.98 4.88
C LEU A 12 9.72 -4.17 4.65
N ALA A 13 9.11 -4.70 5.72
CA ALA A 13 8.19 -5.84 5.63
C ALA A 13 6.97 -5.50 4.75
N TRP A 14 6.43 -4.29 4.88
CA TRP A 14 5.34 -3.79 4.06
C TRP A 14 5.71 -3.71 2.57
N GLY A 15 6.89 -3.16 2.27
CA GLY A 15 7.39 -3.09 0.90
C GLY A 15 7.56 -4.48 0.28
N CYS A 16 8.18 -5.42 0.99
CA CYS A 16 8.34 -6.81 0.53
C CYS A 16 6.98 -7.50 0.34
N PHE A 17 6.08 -7.37 1.30
CA PHE A 17 4.73 -7.92 1.21
C PHE A 17 3.94 -7.35 0.02
N SER A 18 4.10 -6.05 -0.26
CA SER A 18 3.50 -5.40 -1.42
C SER A 18 4.01 -5.97 -2.74
N LEU A 19 5.33 -6.15 -2.89
CA LEU A 19 5.89 -6.75 -4.10
C LEU A 19 5.40 -8.20 -4.31
N ILE A 20 5.43 -9.01 -3.25
CA ILE A 20 4.94 -10.40 -3.29
C ILE A 20 3.46 -10.42 -3.71
N SER A 21 2.64 -9.59 -3.08
CA SER A 21 1.20 -9.53 -3.37
C SER A 21 0.90 -9.06 -4.79
N LEU A 22 1.66 -8.09 -5.31
CA LEU A 22 1.54 -7.63 -6.70
C LEU A 22 1.97 -8.68 -7.72
N PHE A 23 2.99 -9.48 -7.40
CA PHE A 23 3.51 -10.55 -8.26
C PHE A 23 2.56 -11.76 -8.31
N PHE A 24 2.13 -12.27 -7.15
CA PHE A 24 1.25 -13.44 -7.07
C PHE A 24 -0.23 -13.11 -7.30
N GLY A 25 -0.62 -11.84 -7.26
CA GLY A 25 -1.98 -11.38 -7.55
C GLY A 25 -2.41 -11.53 -9.02
N GLU A 26 -1.54 -12.03 -9.92
CA GLU A 26 -1.77 -12.03 -11.36
C GLU A 26 -2.77 -13.07 -11.91
N ASN A 27 -3.18 -14.07 -11.13
CA ASN A 27 -3.76 -15.25 -11.77
C ASN A 27 -5.15 -15.08 -12.41
N LYS A 28 -6.03 -14.15 -12.01
CA LYS A 28 -7.29 -13.88 -12.75
C LYS A 28 -7.82 -12.44 -12.53
N PRO A 29 -8.10 -11.67 -13.60
CA PRO A 29 -8.66 -10.31 -13.49
C PRO A 29 -10.14 -10.25 -13.05
N PHE A 30 -10.87 -11.37 -13.12
CA PHE A 30 -12.30 -11.44 -12.80
C PHE A 30 -12.63 -12.22 -11.52
N CYS A 31 -11.61 -12.77 -10.83
CA CYS A 31 -11.84 -13.45 -9.57
C CYS A 31 -11.33 -12.55 -8.46
N TYR A 32 -12.24 -12.17 -7.57
CA TYR A 32 -11.94 -11.64 -6.25
C TYR A 32 -11.01 -12.63 -5.53
N ASN A 33 -9.70 -12.48 -5.70
CA ASN A 33 -8.76 -13.42 -5.14
C ASN A 33 -8.67 -13.13 -3.63
N LYS A 34 -8.70 -14.17 -2.80
CA LYS A 34 -8.55 -14.05 -1.34
C LYS A 34 -7.29 -13.25 -0.99
N LEU A 35 -6.23 -13.38 -1.80
CA LEU A 35 -5.01 -12.59 -1.68
C LEU A 35 -5.22 -11.08 -1.84
N THR A 36 -6.10 -10.63 -2.74
CA THR A 36 -6.40 -9.20 -2.91
C THR A 36 -7.11 -8.63 -1.68
N VAL A 37 -8.02 -9.40 -1.07
CA VAL A 37 -8.70 -9.00 0.16
C VAL A 37 -7.71 -8.91 1.32
N VAL A 38 -6.84 -9.92 1.47
CA VAL A 38 -5.77 -9.94 2.47
C VAL A 38 -4.84 -8.74 2.26
N PHE A 39 -4.47 -8.47 1.01
CA PHE A 39 -3.60 -7.36 0.66
C PHE A 39 -4.22 -6.01 1.04
N ILE A 40 -5.46 -5.74 0.62
CA ILE A 40 -6.16 -4.50 0.95
C ILE A 40 -6.32 -4.34 2.47
N THR A 41 -6.70 -5.41 3.17
CA THR A 41 -6.84 -5.38 4.63
C THR A 41 -5.50 -5.07 5.31
N ALA A 42 -4.42 -5.71 4.84
CA ALA A 42 -3.08 -5.43 5.32
C ALA A 42 -2.62 -4.01 5.00
N SER A 43 -3.03 -3.44 3.85
CA SER A 43 -2.74 -2.03 3.53
C SER A 43 -3.37 -1.06 4.51
N TRP A 44 -4.63 -1.31 4.90
CA TRP A 44 -5.31 -0.51 5.91
C TRP A 44 -4.65 -0.67 7.29
N ALA A 45 -4.25 -1.90 7.66
CA ALA A 45 -3.50 -2.13 8.89
C ALA A 45 -2.15 -1.40 8.89
N TYR A 46 -1.45 -1.37 7.76
CA TYR A 46 -0.22 -0.62 7.58
C TYR A 46 -0.44 0.90 7.72
N LEU A 47 -1.50 1.47 7.14
CA LEU A 47 -1.85 2.89 7.35
C LEU A 47 -2.03 3.22 8.84
N VAL A 48 -2.67 2.34 9.61
CA VAL A 48 -2.80 2.50 11.06
C VAL A 48 -1.44 2.44 11.75
N ALA A 49 -0.57 1.51 11.33
CA ALA A 49 0.80 1.43 11.85
C ALA A 49 1.65 2.68 11.52
N CYS A 50 1.30 3.45 10.49
CA CYS A 50 1.96 4.71 10.19
C CYS A 50 1.50 5.88 11.10
N VAL A 51 0.39 5.77 11.83
CA VAL A 51 -0.14 6.89 12.64
C VAL A 51 0.85 7.39 13.71
N PRO A 52 1.49 6.53 14.52
CA PRO A 52 2.45 6.99 15.53
C PRO A 52 3.65 7.71 14.92
N VAL A 53 4.06 7.34 13.71
CA VAL A 53 5.15 7.99 12.97
C VAL A 53 4.85 9.46 12.71
N PHE A 54 3.62 9.80 12.30
CA PHE A 54 3.25 11.20 12.05
C PHE A 54 3.00 11.98 13.33
N ARG A 55 2.56 11.30 14.40
CA ARG A 55 2.37 11.93 15.70
C ARG A 55 3.70 12.36 16.32
N ASP A 56 4.67 11.45 16.31
CA ASP A 56 5.97 11.66 16.96
C ASP A 56 6.99 12.28 15.98
N GLY A 57 6.56 12.57 14.75
CA GLY A 57 7.37 13.11 13.67
C GLY A 57 8.05 14.45 13.95
N LEU A 58 7.58 15.20 14.95
CA LEU A 58 8.19 16.45 15.40
C LEU A 58 9.48 16.26 16.21
N PHE A 59 9.73 15.04 16.72
CA PHE A 59 10.88 14.72 17.58
C PHE A 59 11.80 13.65 16.96
N ILE A 60 11.79 13.52 15.62
CA ILE A 60 12.63 12.56 14.92
C ILE A 60 14.12 12.93 15.09
N ALA A 61 14.94 11.95 15.48
CA ALA A 61 16.39 12.09 15.55
C ALA A 61 16.99 12.49 14.18
N ASP A 62 18.00 13.36 14.18
CA ASP A 62 18.57 13.94 12.94
C ASP A 62 19.00 12.88 11.91
N ASN A 63 19.52 11.75 12.36
CA ASN A 63 19.92 10.64 11.49
C ASN A 63 18.74 9.93 10.79
N MET A 64 17.51 10.06 11.30
CA MET A 64 16.31 9.42 10.76
C MET A 64 15.44 10.35 9.89
N GLN A 65 15.73 11.66 9.84
CA GLN A 65 14.89 12.64 9.15
C GLN A 65 14.66 12.31 7.67
N LEU A 66 15.71 11.91 6.95
CA LEU A 66 15.60 11.55 5.54
C LEU A 66 14.72 10.31 5.33
N PHE A 67 14.89 9.30 6.17
CA PHE A 67 14.09 8.07 6.11
C PHE A 67 12.60 8.39 6.26
N TYR A 68 12.25 9.19 7.28
CA TYR A 68 10.86 9.56 7.55
C TYR A 68 10.26 10.50 6.51
N ALA A 69 11.05 11.42 5.94
CA ALA A 69 10.60 12.27 4.85
C ALA A 69 10.20 11.44 3.62
N ILE A 70 11.01 10.43 3.28
CA ILE A 70 10.72 9.52 2.16
C ILE A 70 9.48 8.66 2.47
N VAL A 71 9.37 8.11 3.69
CA VAL A 71 8.17 7.36 4.13
C VAL A 71 6.92 8.21 4.01
N ALA A 72 6.95 9.46 4.48
CA ALA A 72 5.82 10.38 4.40
C ALA A 72 5.43 10.68 2.94
N GLY A 73 6.41 10.90 2.07
CA GLY A 73 6.21 11.07 0.63
C GLY A 73 5.56 9.85 -0.03
N VAL A 74 6.07 8.65 0.25
CA VAL A 74 5.50 7.38 -0.23
C VAL A 74 4.06 7.21 0.26
N LEU A 75 3.80 7.46 1.54
CA LEU A 75 2.48 7.27 2.13
C LEU A 75 1.44 8.23 1.54
N SER A 76 1.84 9.45 1.18
CA SER A 76 0.97 10.43 0.53
C SER A 76 0.41 9.91 -0.80
N VAL A 77 1.13 9.00 -1.47
CA VAL A 77 0.68 8.31 -2.69
C VAL A 77 -0.07 7.02 -2.32
N GLU A 78 0.47 6.20 -1.42
CA GLU A 78 -0.12 4.91 -1.06
C GLU A 78 -1.54 5.03 -0.54
N VAL A 79 -1.88 6.07 0.24
CA VAL A 79 -3.25 6.26 0.75
C VAL A 79 -4.28 6.32 -0.37
N TRP A 80 -3.96 7.00 -1.48
CA TRP A 80 -4.84 7.08 -2.64
C TRP A 80 -4.94 5.74 -3.36
N LEU A 81 -3.81 5.04 -3.51
CA LEU A 81 -3.81 3.71 -4.12
C LEU A 81 -4.70 2.73 -3.32
N ILE A 82 -4.62 2.77 -1.98
CA ILE A 82 -5.44 1.97 -1.07
C ILE A 82 -6.92 2.31 -1.23
N ILE A 83 -7.27 3.60 -1.25
CA ILE A 83 -8.65 4.06 -1.47
C ILE A 83 -9.19 3.56 -2.80
N PHE A 84 -8.47 3.77 -3.90
CA PHE A 84 -8.93 3.34 -5.23
C PHE A 84 -9.07 1.81 -5.33
N SER A 85 -8.12 1.06 -4.75
CA SER A 85 -8.16 -0.41 -4.75
C SER A 85 -9.31 -0.94 -3.90
N THR A 86 -9.62 -0.28 -2.79
CA THR A 86 -10.78 -0.59 -1.94
C THR A 86 -12.08 -0.31 -2.69
N LEU A 87 -12.22 0.85 -3.34
CA LEU A 87 -13.40 1.22 -4.13
C LEU A 87 -13.64 0.28 -5.30
N LEU A 88 -12.58 -0.09 -6.04
CA LEU A 88 -12.66 -1.10 -7.09
C LEU A 88 -13.15 -2.44 -6.54
N SER A 89 -12.62 -2.85 -5.39
CA SER A 89 -12.99 -4.12 -4.77
C SER A 89 -14.43 -4.13 -4.27
N VAL A 90 -14.92 -3.03 -3.71
CA VAL A 90 -16.35 -2.89 -3.35
C VAL A 90 -17.23 -2.87 -4.60
N GLY A 91 -16.81 -2.17 -5.65
CA GLY A 91 -17.52 -2.12 -6.93
C GLY A 91 -17.66 -3.50 -7.58
N LEU A 92 -16.58 -4.29 -7.61
CA LEU A 92 -16.59 -5.66 -8.11
C LEU A 92 -17.47 -6.58 -7.25
N ALA A 93 -17.40 -6.47 -5.92
CA ALA A 93 -18.26 -7.24 -5.02
C ALA A 93 -19.74 -6.90 -5.24
N LYS A 94 -20.08 -5.62 -5.41
CA LYS A 94 -21.45 -5.19 -5.67
C LYS A 94 -21.98 -5.75 -7.00
N THR A 95 -21.22 -5.65 -8.09
CA THR A 95 -21.62 -6.22 -9.39
C THR A 95 -21.75 -7.75 -9.34
N ALA A 96 -20.96 -8.44 -8.50
CA ALA A 96 -21.09 -9.88 -8.31
C ALA A 96 -22.39 -10.28 -7.57
N HIS A 97 -22.89 -9.43 -6.68
CA HIS A 97 -24.14 -9.65 -5.94
C HIS A 97 -25.39 -9.18 -6.69
N ASP A 98 -25.30 -8.10 -7.48
CA ASP A 98 -26.38 -7.57 -8.32
C ASP A 98 -25.84 -7.31 -9.74
N PRO A 99 -25.92 -8.32 -10.63
CA PRO A 99 -25.40 -8.23 -11.99
C PRO A 99 -26.18 -7.27 -12.90
N GLU A 100 -27.44 -6.96 -12.56
CA GLU A 100 -28.30 -6.08 -13.37
C GLU A 100 -27.94 -4.61 -13.18
N HIS A 101 -27.38 -4.25 -12.02
CA HIS A 101 -26.90 -2.90 -11.70
C HIS A 101 -25.38 -2.84 -11.64
N GLU A 102 -24.72 -2.93 -12.81
CA GLU A 102 -23.26 -2.82 -12.89
C GLU A 102 -22.76 -1.50 -12.28
N SER A 103 -21.83 -1.60 -11.32
CA SER A 103 -21.15 -0.44 -10.78
C SER A 103 -20.30 0.25 -11.85
N TYR A 104 -20.48 1.56 -12.04
CA TYR A 104 -19.70 2.38 -12.98
C TYR A 104 -18.18 2.24 -12.78
N ILE A 105 -17.73 2.01 -11.54
CA ILE A 105 -16.33 1.82 -11.16
C ILE A 105 -15.70 0.59 -11.85
N VAL A 106 -16.49 -0.45 -12.16
CA VAL A 106 -15.98 -1.67 -12.83
C VAL A 106 -15.55 -1.36 -14.26
N LYS A 107 -16.17 -0.38 -14.94
CA LYS A 107 -15.75 0.06 -16.28
C LYS A 107 -14.35 0.68 -16.28
N TRP A 108 -13.97 1.28 -15.15
CA TRP A 108 -12.65 1.90 -14.95
C TRP A 108 -11.60 0.93 -14.39
N HIS A 109 -11.93 -0.34 -14.11
CA HIS A 109 -10.99 -1.28 -13.50
C HIS A 109 -9.69 -1.44 -14.31
N ARG A 110 -9.81 -1.57 -15.64
CA ARG A 110 -8.67 -1.84 -16.52
C ARG A 110 -7.71 -0.65 -16.61
N PRO A 111 -8.17 0.58 -16.92
CA PRO A 111 -7.27 1.74 -16.92
C PRO A 111 -6.74 2.04 -15.51
N LEU A 112 -7.58 1.94 -14.48
CA LEU A 112 -7.15 2.22 -13.10
C LEU A 112 -6.09 1.20 -12.65
N ARG A 113 -6.24 -0.09 -12.98
CA ARG A 113 -5.24 -1.12 -12.69
C ARG A 113 -3.92 -0.88 -13.42
N GLN A 114 -3.95 -0.39 -14.67
CA GLN A 114 -2.74 -0.07 -15.44
C GLN A 114 -1.93 1.06 -14.81
N VAL A 115 -2.57 1.97 -14.06
CA VAL A 115 -1.92 3.08 -13.38
C VAL A 115 -1.54 2.71 -11.93
N ILE A 116 -2.47 2.11 -11.18
CA ILE A 116 -2.26 1.75 -9.78
C ILE A 116 -1.13 0.74 -9.63
N LYS A 117 -1.08 -0.30 -10.48
CA LYS A 117 -0.08 -1.36 -10.36
C LYS A 117 1.38 -0.84 -10.45
N PRO A 118 1.78 -0.09 -11.50
CA PRO A 118 3.14 0.41 -11.59
C PRO A 118 3.45 1.42 -10.48
N LEU A 119 2.47 2.27 -10.10
CA LEU A 119 2.65 3.19 -8.97
C LEU A 119 2.90 2.44 -7.66
N TRP A 120 2.13 1.39 -7.39
CA TRP A 120 2.31 0.56 -6.19
C TRP A 120 3.63 -0.19 -6.19
N TYR A 121 4.05 -0.67 -7.35
CA TYR A 121 5.35 -1.30 -7.50
C TYR A 121 6.49 -0.32 -7.21
N LEU A 122 6.39 0.92 -7.73
CA LEU A 122 7.37 1.97 -7.47
C LEU A 122 7.38 2.37 -5.99
N THR A 123 6.23 2.57 -5.35
CA THR A 123 6.16 2.90 -3.91
C THR A 123 6.77 1.79 -3.07
N ALA A 124 6.48 0.52 -3.39
CA ALA A 124 7.06 -0.62 -2.69
C ALA A 124 8.60 -0.67 -2.83
N LEU A 125 9.14 -0.45 -4.04
CA LEU A 125 10.59 -0.40 -4.25
C LEU A 125 11.24 0.77 -3.49
N VAL A 126 10.64 1.96 -3.53
CA VAL A 126 11.16 3.12 -2.80
C VAL A 126 11.15 2.85 -1.29
N ASN A 127 10.09 2.21 -0.77
CA ASN A 127 9.99 1.92 0.65
C ASN A 127 11.04 0.87 1.10
N ILE A 128 11.25 -0.19 0.32
CA ILE A 128 12.31 -1.17 0.56
C ILE A 128 13.68 -0.50 0.48
N GLY A 129 13.95 0.26 -0.59
CA GLY A 129 15.24 0.91 -0.81
C GLY A 129 15.57 1.90 0.30
N ASN A 130 14.58 2.67 0.74
CA ASN A 130 14.72 3.61 1.86
C ASN A 130 15.03 2.89 3.19
N ALA A 131 14.29 1.83 3.50
CA ALA A 131 14.52 1.05 4.72
C ALA A 131 15.87 0.32 4.69
N ALA A 132 16.24 -0.28 3.55
CA ALA A 132 17.51 -0.97 3.39
C ALA A 132 18.70 0.00 3.50
N TYR A 133 18.61 1.17 2.88
CA TYR A 133 19.62 2.21 2.99
C TYR A 133 19.81 2.65 4.45
N PHE A 134 18.71 2.90 5.17
CA PHE A 134 18.77 3.27 6.58
C PHE A 134 19.39 2.18 7.47
N LEU A 135 19.10 0.89 7.20
CA LEU A 135 19.69 -0.22 7.96
C LEU A 135 21.20 -0.41 7.71
N THR A 136 21.74 0.17 6.63
CA THR A 136 23.18 0.12 6.32
C THR A 136 23.98 1.33 6.83
N LEU A 137 23.30 2.33 7.39
CA LEU A 137 23.87 3.52 8.01
C LEU A 137 24.14 3.29 9.50
#